data_AF-A0A7S1M2H4-F1
#
_entry.id   AF-A0A7S1M2H4-F1
#
_cell.length_a   1.000
_cell.length_b   1.000
_cell.length_c   1.000
_cell.angle_alpha   90.00
_cell.angle_beta   90.00
_cell.angle_gamma   90.00
#
_symmetry.space_group_name_H-M   'P 1'
#
loop_
_entity.id
_entity.type
_entity.pdbx_description
1 polymer ?
#
loop_
_entity_poly.entity_id
_entity_poly.type
_entity_poly.pdbx_seq_one_letter_code
_entity_poly.pdbx_strand_id
1 'polypeptide(L)'
;GGSSYAPEEPRFAALTAGLGRDLARLMPALGLPDEPLPLWWTADFVLASPAGAPAAEERWAAGGFSCSCVGVPKCLPACCREGAPGAQHTDIPAGDLAEASSYGDLMGRKALALLEPVDASPLTRVA
;
A
#
# COMPACT_ATOMS: atom_id res chain seq x y z
N GLY A 1 16.51 11.10 0.42
CA GLY A 1 15.20 11.46 0.98
C GLY A 1 14.14 10.86 0.09
N GLY A 2 13.19 10.13 0.65
CA GLY A 2 12.09 9.56 -0.13
C GLY A 2 11.18 10.66 -0.68
N SER A 3 10.76 10.53 -1.93
CA SER A 3 9.73 11.37 -2.54
C SER A 3 8.38 10.66 -2.43
N SER A 4 7.38 11.31 -1.85
CA SER A 4 5.98 10.86 -1.87
C SER A 4 5.22 11.61 -2.96
N TYR A 5 4.46 10.89 -3.79
CA TYR A 5 3.53 11.51 -4.73
C TYR A 5 2.13 11.51 -4.11
N ALA A 6 1.47 12.67 -4.11
CA ALA A 6 0.06 12.76 -3.73
C ALA A 6 -0.82 12.00 -4.75
N PRO A 7 -1.98 11.47 -4.33
CA PRO A 7 -2.86 10.68 -5.20
C PRO A 7 -3.27 11.38 -6.51
N GLU A 8 -3.31 12.71 -6.51
CA GLU A 8 -3.71 13.55 -7.63
C GLU A 8 -2.56 13.81 -8.62
N GLU A 9 -1.32 13.47 -8.28
CA GLU A 9 -0.17 13.73 -9.13
C GLU A 9 -0.11 12.76 -10.32
N PRO A 10 0.24 13.23 -11.53
CA PRO A 10 0.40 12.36 -12.70
C PRO A 10 1.39 11.23 -12.50
N ARG A 11 2.42 11.43 -11.68
CA ARG A 11 3.40 10.40 -11.35
C ARG A 11 2.81 9.26 -10.50
N PHE A 12 1.92 9.58 -9.56
CA PHE A 12 1.20 8.58 -8.78
C PHE A 12 0.29 7.74 -9.69
N ALA A 13 -0.44 8.38 -10.59
CA ALA A 13 -1.28 7.70 -11.57
C ALA A 13 -0.47 6.79 -12.51
N ALA A 14 0.68 7.27 -13.00
CA ALA A 14 1.57 6.47 -13.85
C ALA A 14 2.13 5.25 -13.11
N LEU A 15 2.57 5.42 -11.86
CA LEU A 15 3.10 4.35 -11.01
C LEU A 15 2.04 3.28 -10.72
N THR A 16 0.85 3.69 -10.31
CA THR A 16 -0.27 2.78 -10.00
C THR A 16 -0.77 2.04 -11.23
N ALA A 17 -0.86 2.71 -12.39
CA ALA A 17 -1.19 2.06 -13.65
C ALA A 17 -0.12 1.06 -14.09
N GLY A 18 1.17 1.37 -13.88
CA GLY A 18 2.28 0.45 -14.12
C GLY A 18 2.16 -0.81 -13.28
N LEU A 19 2.00 -0.63 -11.97
CA LEU A 19 1.83 -1.71 -11.01
C LEU A 19 0.63 -2.60 -11.36
N GLY A 20 -0.51 -2.01 -11.71
CA GLY A 20 -1.69 -2.75 -12.16
C GLY A 20 -1.43 -3.70 -13.34
N ARG A 21 -0.59 -3.29 -14.30
CA ARG A 21 -0.17 -4.15 -15.42
C ARG A 21 0.75 -5.28 -14.97
N ASP A 22 1.61 -5.01 -13.99
CA ASP A 22 2.62 -5.96 -13.52
C ASP A 22 2.04 -6.97 -12.52
N LEU A 23 0.91 -6.68 -11.86
CA LEU A 23 0.27 -7.59 -10.91
C LEU A 23 -0.01 -8.99 -11.49
N ALA A 24 -0.41 -9.08 -12.77
CA ALA A 24 -0.63 -10.36 -13.44
C ALA A 24 0.63 -11.24 -13.55
N ARG A 25 1.82 -10.63 -13.45
CA ARG A 25 3.12 -11.32 -13.43
C ARG A 25 3.65 -11.47 -12.01
N LEU A 26 3.42 -10.49 -11.14
CA LEU A 26 3.86 -10.49 -9.75
C LEU A 26 3.13 -11.55 -8.92
N MET A 27 1.80 -11.64 -9.01
CA MET A 27 1.01 -12.57 -8.19
C MET A 27 1.42 -14.04 -8.41
N PRO A 28 1.60 -14.54 -9.65
CA PRO A 28 2.14 -15.88 -9.87
C PRO A 28 3.58 -16.05 -9.36
N ALA A 29 4.44 -15.04 -9.53
CA ALA A 29 5.83 -15.10 -9.07
C ALA A 29 5.93 -15.17 -7.53
N LEU A 30 4.94 -14.62 -6.82
CA LEU A 30 4.81 -14.68 -5.37
C LEU A 30 4.10 -15.95 -4.88
N GLY A 31 3.66 -16.84 -5.78
CA GLY A 31 2.91 -18.06 -5.43
C GLY A 31 1.47 -17.80 -5.02
N LEU A 32 0.89 -16.67 -5.43
CA LEU A 32 -0.46 -16.21 -5.09
C LEU A 32 -1.35 -15.97 -6.34
N PRO A 33 -1.34 -16.83 -7.38
CA PRO A 33 -2.00 -16.51 -8.65
C PRO A 33 -3.53 -16.38 -8.56
N ASP A 34 -4.15 -17.09 -7.63
CA ASP A 34 -5.61 -17.16 -7.47
C ASP A 34 -6.11 -16.37 -6.24
N GLU A 35 -5.20 -15.79 -5.46
CA GLU A 35 -5.54 -15.03 -4.26
C GLU A 35 -5.89 -13.58 -4.64
N PRO A 36 -6.90 -12.97 -3.99
CA PRO A 36 -7.16 -11.55 -4.16
C PRO A 36 -5.97 -10.73 -3.63
N LEU A 37 -5.81 -9.51 -4.15
CA LEU A 37 -4.82 -8.59 -3.60
C LEU A 37 -5.12 -8.31 -2.12
N PRO A 38 -4.10 -8.23 -1.26
CA PRO A 38 -4.29 -7.81 0.12
C PRO A 38 -4.96 -6.44 0.20
N LEU A 39 -5.84 -6.24 1.19
CA LEU A 39 -6.45 -4.93 1.46
C LEU A 39 -5.38 -3.86 1.71
N TRP A 40 -4.30 -4.25 2.40
CA TRP A 40 -3.16 -3.40 2.66
C TRP A 40 -1.85 -4.14 2.35
N TRP A 41 -1.02 -3.51 1.54
CA TRP A 41 0.34 -3.93 1.23
C TRP A 41 1.20 -2.71 0.94
N THR A 42 2.51 -2.89 0.99
CA THR A 42 3.51 -1.92 0.52
C THR A 42 4.37 -2.57 -0.54
N ALA A 43 4.75 -1.77 -1.54
CA ALA A 43 5.83 -2.12 -2.44
C ALA A 43 6.88 -1.02 -2.45
N ASP A 44 8.13 -1.43 -2.29
CA ASP A 44 9.28 -0.54 -2.30
C ASP A 44 9.83 -0.48 -3.72
N PHE A 45 9.72 0.68 -4.35
CA PHE A 45 10.20 0.88 -5.72
C PHE A 45 11.52 1.63 -5.75
N VAL A 46 12.46 1.12 -6.54
CA VAL A 46 13.72 1.78 -6.86
C VAL A 46 13.65 2.29 -8.30
N LEU A 47 13.95 3.58 -8.48
CA LEU A 47 14.01 4.18 -9.81
C LEU A 47 15.17 3.55 -10.59
N ALA A 48 14.85 2.86 -11.69
CA ALA A 48 15.80 2.20 -12.56
C ALA A 48 16.13 3.03 -13.81
N SER A 49 15.38 4.10 -14.08
CA SER A 49 15.70 5.11 -15.10
C SER A 49 16.56 6.24 -14.52
N PRO A 50 17.25 7.03 -15.36
CA PRO A 50 17.95 8.23 -14.91
C PRO A 50 17.02 9.19 -14.15
N ALA A 51 17.55 9.86 -13.13
CA ALA A 51 16.80 10.85 -12.38
C ALA A 51 16.36 12.01 -13.29
N GLY A 52 15.08 12.38 -13.23
CA GLY A 52 14.52 13.45 -14.06
C GLY A 52 13.96 13.01 -15.42
N ALA A 53 13.94 11.70 -15.71
CA ALA A 53 13.21 11.19 -16.87
C ALA A 53 11.73 11.63 -16.84
N PRO A 54 11.10 11.87 -18.01
CA PRO A 54 9.66 12.11 -18.07
C PRO A 54 8.89 10.95 -17.43
N ALA A 55 7.75 11.23 -16.77
CA ALA A 55 6.98 10.21 -16.04
C ALA A 55 6.58 9.00 -16.90
N ALA A 56 6.37 9.19 -18.21
CA ALA A 56 6.05 8.11 -19.14
C ALA A 56 7.24 7.18 -19.47
N GLU A 57 8.46 7.63 -19.20
CA GLU A 57 9.72 6.93 -19.45
C GLU A 57 10.37 6.42 -18.16
N GLU A 58 9.80 6.76 -16.99
CA GLU A 58 10.27 6.26 -15.71
C GLU A 58 10.11 4.73 -15.65
N ARG A 59 11.19 4.05 -15.26
CA ARG A 59 11.19 2.61 -15.01
C ARG A 59 11.46 2.38 -13.55
N TRP A 60 10.67 1.51 -12.94
CA TRP A 60 10.73 1.21 -11.51
C TRP A 60 10.94 -0.29 -11.32
N ALA A 61 11.89 -0.65 -10.45
CA ALA A 61 12.07 -2.02 -10.00
C ALA A 61 11.51 -2.17 -8.59
N ALA A 62 10.66 -3.18 -8.37
CA ALA A 62 10.21 -3.51 -7.02
C ALA A 62 11.35 -4.22 -6.28
N GLY A 63 11.85 -3.61 -5.20
CA GLY A 63 12.85 -4.20 -4.30
C GLY A 63 12.22 -5.02 -3.18
N GLY A 64 10.94 -4.79 -2.87
CA GLY A 64 10.20 -5.51 -1.83
C GLY A 64 8.70 -5.38 -2.01
N PHE A 65 7.97 -6.41 -1.57
CA PHE A 65 6.51 -6.44 -1.52
C PHE A 65 6.10 -7.08 -0.18
N SER A 66 5.36 -6.36 0.65
CA SER A 66 5.02 -6.79 2.01
C SER A 66 3.56 -6.52 2.30
N CYS A 67 2.85 -7.55 2.79
CA CYS A 67 1.50 -7.41 3.36
C CYS A 67 1.46 -7.70 4.87
N SER A 68 2.51 -8.31 5.43
CA SER A 68 2.60 -8.65 6.86
C SER A 68 3.24 -7.55 7.70
N CYS A 69 4.12 -6.76 7.10
CA CYS A 69 4.89 -5.70 7.75
C CYS A 69 4.79 -4.43 6.92
N VAL A 70 3.57 -3.90 6.80
CA VAL A 70 3.34 -2.64 6.10
C VAL A 70 4.03 -1.52 6.88
N GLY A 71 5.00 -0.87 6.24
CA GLY A 71 5.65 0.31 6.80
C GLY A 71 4.70 1.50 6.80
N VAL A 72 4.43 2.05 7.98
CA VAL A 72 3.73 3.35 8.14
C VAL A 72 4.76 4.34 8.69
N PRO A 73 5.46 5.11 7.82
CA PRO A 73 6.57 5.96 8.25
C PRO A 73 6.18 6.98 9.33
N LYS A 74 4.91 7.38 9.35
CA LYS A 74 4.30 8.26 10.35
C LYS A 74 4.38 7.72 11.77
N CYS A 75 4.47 6.39 11.94
CA CYS A 75 4.60 5.73 13.23
C CYS A 75 6.06 5.51 13.68
N LEU A 76 7.06 5.88 12.86
CA LEU A 76 8.48 5.70 13.21
C LEU A 76 8.91 6.33 14.55
N PRO A 77 8.33 7.47 15.01
CA PRO A 77 8.66 8.01 16.33
C PRO A 77 8.37 7.05 17.50
N ALA A 78 7.43 6.11 17.34
CA ALA A 78 7.12 5.09 18.34
C ALA A 78 8.07 3.87 18.28
N CYS A 79 9.00 3.81 17.32
CA CYS A 79 9.95 2.70 17.20
C CYS A 79 11.17 2.94 18.09
N CYS A 80 11.49 1.94 18.93
CA CYS A 80 12.70 1.94 19.74
C CYS A 80 13.95 2.07 18.84
N ARG A 81 14.85 2.99 19.20
CA ARG A 81 16.13 3.23 18.52
C ARG A 81 17.21 3.53 19.55
N GLU A 82 18.50 3.47 19.18
CA GLU A 82 19.61 3.70 20.11
C GLU A 82 19.47 5.00 20.92
N GLY A 83 18.97 6.08 20.31
CA GLY A 83 18.72 7.36 20.98
C GLY A 83 17.36 7.51 21.67
N ALA A 84 16.47 6.52 21.58
CA ALA A 84 15.14 6.51 22.18
C ALA A 84 14.69 5.05 22.46
N PRO A 85 15.31 4.35 23.41
CA PRO A 85 14.97 2.95 23.72
C PRO A 85 13.57 2.80 24.33
N GLY A 86 13.06 3.83 24.99
CA GLY A 86 11.72 3.88 25.57
C GLY A 86 10.67 4.52 24.65
N ALA A 87 10.92 4.59 23.34
CA ALA A 87 9.95 5.13 22.38
C ALA A 87 8.62 4.39 22.50
N GLN A 88 7.52 5.14 22.48
CA GLN A 88 6.18 4.63 22.70
C GLN A 88 5.17 5.34 21.80
N HIS A 89 3.95 4.80 21.76
CA HIS A 89 2.87 5.31 20.91
C HIS A 89 2.61 6.83 21.08
N THR A 90 2.77 7.37 22.29
CA THR A 90 2.54 8.81 22.57
C THR A 90 3.63 9.71 22.00
N ASP A 91 4.73 9.16 21.51
CA ASP A 91 5.81 9.92 20.89
C ASP A 91 5.51 10.25 19.42
N ILE A 92 4.43 9.69 18.86
CA ILE A 92 3.94 10.03 17.53
C ILE A 92 3.27 11.40 17.59
N PRO A 93 3.71 12.38 16.79
CA PRO A 93 3.03 13.68 16.70
C PRO A 93 1.56 13.52 16.32
N ALA A 94 0.69 14.35 16.90
CA ALA A 94 -0.76 14.20 16.71
C ALA A 94 -1.20 14.19 15.23
N GLY A 95 -0.57 14.99 14.38
CA GLY A 95 -0.86 15.02 12.93
C GLY A 95 -0.46 13.72 12.23
N ASP A 96 0.70 13.17 12.56
CA ASP A 96 1.18 11.90 12.01
C ASP A 96 0.34 10.72 12.51
N LEU A 97 -0.09 10.77 13.79
CA LEU A 97 -0.99 9.77 14.36
C LEU A 97 -2.36 9.80 13.67
N ALA A 98 -2.92 10.98 13.41
CA ALA A 98 -4.18 11.12 12.71
C ALA A 98 -4.09 10.58 11.27
N GLU A 99 -3.01 10.89 10.56
CA GLU A 99 -2.75 10.36 9.22
C GLU A 99 -2.62 8.84 9.22
N ALA A 100 -1.81 8.27 10.13
CA ALA A 100 -1.66 6.83 10.28
C ALA A 100 -2.99 6.14 10.63
N SER A 101 -3.78 6.73 11.52
CA SER A 101 -5.09 6.22 11.91
C SER A 101 -6.06 6.20 10.73
N SER A 102 -6.01 7.21 9.86
CA SER A 102 -6.87 7.29 8.68
C SER A 102 -6.70 6.12 7.72
N TYR A 103 -5.48 5.57 7.60
CA TYR A 103 -5.21 4.37 6.82
C TYR A 103 -5.90 3.15 7.45
N GLY A 104 -5.78 2.98 8.77
CA GLY A 104 -6.45 1.91 9.52
C GLY A 104 -7.97 1.99 9.38
N ASP A 105 -8.56 3.17 9.53
CA ASP A 105 -10.00 3.39 9.36
C ASP A 105 -10.48 3.05 7.94
N LEU A 106 -9.69 3.42 6.93
CA LEU A 106 -10.00 3.09 5.54
C LEU A 106 -10.03 1.57 5.31
N MET A 107 -9.04 0.85 5.85
CA MET A 107 -8.99 -0.61 5.77
C MET A 107 -10.17 -1.24 6.52
N GLY A 108 -10.47 -0.76 7.72
CA GLY A 108 -11.61 -1.23 8.52
C GLY A 108 -12.94 -1.06 7.77
N ARG A 109 -13.18 0.09 7.15
CA ARG A 109 -14.39 0.31 6.32
C ARG A 109 -14.47 -0.66 5.14
N LYS A 110 -13.35 -0.95 4.48
CA LYS A 110 -13.33 -1.91 3.36
C LYS A 110 -13.54 -3.34 3.82
N ALA A 111 -12.92 -3.74 4.93
CA ALA A 111 -13.14 -5.05 5.53
C ALA A 111 -14.62 -5.23 5.93
N LEU A 112 -15.24 -4.23 6.56
CA LEU A 112 -16.66 -4.26 6.91
C LEU A 112 -17.55 -4.43 5.67
N ALA A 113 -17.28 -3.69 4.59
CA ALA A 113 -18.03 -3.82 3.34
C ALA A 113 -17.92 -5.22 2.69
N LEU A 114 -16.82 -5.93 2.92
CA LEU A 114 -16.66 -7.33 2.46
C LEU A 114 -17.42 -8.33 3.36
N LEU A 115 -17.66 -7.97 4.61
CA LEU A 115 -18.41 -8.80 5.56
C LEU A 115 -19.92 -8.59 5.46
N GLU A 116 -20.39 -7.51 4.81
CA GLU A 116 -21.81 -7.35 4.53
C GLU A 116 -22.29 -8.50 3.62
N PRO A 117 -23.40 -9.17 3.97
CA PRO A 117 -23.88 -10.31 3.21
C PRO A 117 -24.16 -9.88 1.77
N VAL A 118 -23.40 -10.46 0.84
CA VAL A 118 -23.67 -10.32 -0.59
C VAL A 118 -25.02 -10.97 -0.86
N ASP A 119 -25.98 -10.18 -1.36
CA ASP A 119 -27.25 -10.70 -1.83
C ASP A 119 -27.01 -11.60 -3.05
N ALA A 120 -26.89 -12.90 -2.80
CA ALA A 120 -26.75 -13.93 -3.82
C ALA A 120 -28.11 -14.40 -4.38
N SER A 121 -29.22 -13.74 -4.01
CA SER A 121 -30.55 -14.03 -4.59
C SER A 121 -30.64 -13.94 -6.12
N PRO A 122 -29.80 -13.16 -6.85
CA PRO A 122 -29.77 -13.20 -8.31
C PRO A 122 -29.09 -14.45 -8.89
N LEU A 123 -28.19 -15.10 -8.12
CA LEU A 123 -27.44 -16.28 -8.55
C LEU A 123 -28.23 -17.59 -8.38
N THR A 124 -29.33 -17.56 -7.62
CA THR A 124 -30.17 -18.73 -7.32
C THR A 124 -31.37 -18.89 -8.25
N ARG A 125 -31.53 -18.03 -9.28
CA ARG A 125 -32.65 -18.09 -10.24
C ARG A 125 -32.37 -18.90 -11.52
N VAL A 126 -31.34 -19.74 -11.52
CA VAL A 126 -31.11 -20.71 -12.60
C VAL A 126 -31.12 -22.12 -12.01
N ALA A 127 -32.33 -22.66 -11.86
CA ALA A 127 -32.63 -24.08 -11.69
C ALA A 127 -34.00 -24.36 -12.30
#